data_AF-A0A4U3AQ47-F1
#
_entry.id   AF-A0A4U3AQ47-F1
#
_cell.length_a   1.000
_cell.length_b   1.000
_cell.length_c   1.000
_cell.angle_alpha   90.00
_cell.angle_beta   90.00
_cell.angle_gamma   90.00
#
_symmetry.space_group_name_H-M   'P 1'
#
loop_
_entity.id
_entity.type
_entity.pdbx_description
1 polymer ?
#
loop_
_entity_poly.entity_id
_entity_poly.type
_entity_poly.pdbx_seq_one_letter_code
_entity_poly.pdbx_strand_id
1 'polypeptide(L)'
;QNLARDVGFVQRTSKYRAQDLIALCVWISQSVAKTSLTQLCSCLEASTEVLISPEGLNQRFNAAAVQFLQKVLAKLLNQKLSSAKLLSSPYTSIFKRIRILDSTAFQLPDPFSFVYPGAGGCSHTAGIKIQLEYDLLSGQFLHIHTGPGKQHDRTYGSLCVSTVTANDLCIRDLGY
;
A
#
# COMPACT_ATOMS: atom_id res chain seq x y z
N GLN A 1 -4.67 18.68 -0.28
CA GLN A 1 -3.52 18.04 0.38
C GLN A 1 -2.55 17.53 -0.67
N ASN A 2 -1.27 17.88 -0.55
CA ASN A 2 -0.21 17.40 -1.44
C ASN A 2 0.49 16.21 -0.78
N LEU A 3 -0.08 15.01 -0.91
CA LEU A 3 0.44 13.76 -0.32
C LEU A 3 1.95 13.59 -0.50
N ALA A 4 2.47 13.94 -1.68
CA ALA A 4 3.88 13.85 -2.01
C ALA A 4 4.78 14.80 -1.21
N ARG A 5 4.28 15.97 -0.82
CA ARG A 5 5.00 16.92 0.05
C ARG A 5 4.92 16.48 1.50
N ASP A 6 3.76 16.00 1.93
CA ASP A 6 3.52 15.57 3.31
C ASP A 6 4.46 14.43 3.74
N VAL A 7 4.79 13.52 2.82
CA VAL A 7 5.75 12.41 3.04
C VAL A 7 7.19 12.76 2.64
N GLY A 8 7.46 14.01 2.26
CA GLY A 8 8.80 14.47 1.90
C GLY A 8 9.37 13.93 0.58
N PHE A 9 8.54 13.30 -0.26
CA PHE A 9 8.95 12.83 -1.60
C PHE A 9 9.21 14.02 -2.55
N VAL A 10 8.34 15.03 -2.53
CA VAL A 10 8.54 16.31 -3.23
C VAL A 10 8.93 17.38 -2.21
N GLN A 11 10.19 17.78 -2.23
CA GLN A 11 10.71 18.85 -1.35
C GLN A 11 10.90 20.18 -2.09
N ARG A 12 11.21 20.11 -3.38
CA ARG A 12 11.39 21.26 -4.28
C ARG A 12 10.71 21.01 -5.61
N THR A 13 10.46 22.08 -6.36
CA THR A 13 9.98 21.98 -7.74
C THR A 13 11.08 21.41 -8.62
N SER A 14 10.79 20.33 -9.35
CA SER A 14 11.69 19.71 -10.33
C SER A 14 10.90 19.28 -11.56
N LYS A 15 11.61 19.02 -12.67
CA LYS A 15 11.02 18.47 -13.91
C LYS A 15 10.26 17.17 -13.64
N TYR A 16 10.87 16.28 -12.86
CA TYR A 16 10.24 15.06 -12.36
C TYR A 16 9.33 15.36 -11.17
N ARG A 17 8.06 14.98 -11.30
CA ARG A 17 6.94 15.21 -10.37
C ARG A 17 6.48 13.90 -9.76
N ALA A 18 5.63 14.01 -8.73
CA ALA A 18 5.03 12.83 -8.08
C ALA A 18 4.11 12.01 -9.00
N GLN A 19 3.50 12.66 -9.99
CA GLN A 19 2.67 12.00 -10.98
C GLN A 19 3.51 11.09 -11.90
N ASP A 20 4.75 11.48 -12.19
CA ASP A 20 5.66 10.73 -13.06
C ASP A 20 6.09 9.41 -12.40
N LEU A 21 6.31 9.42 -11.08
CA LEU A 21 6.55 8.19 -10.32
C LEU A 21 5.34 7.24 -10.39
N ILE A 22 4.13 7.78 -10.21
CA ILE A 22 2.91 6.97 -10.28
C ILE A 22 2.73 6.40 -11.69
N ALA A 23 2.90 7.22 -12.73
CA ALA A 23 2.81 6.80 -14.11
C ALA A 23 3.83 5.70 -14.42
N LEU A 24 5.07 5.87 -13.97
CA LEU A 24 6.14 4.89 -14.16
C LEU A 24 5.80 3.54 -13.49
N CYS A 25 5.37 3.57 -12.24
CA CYS A 25 5.16 2.36 -11.44
C CYS A 25 3.85 1.63 -11.75
N VAL A 26 2.81 2.33 -12.21
CA VAL A 26 1.46 1.77 -12.36
C VAL A 26 1.06 1.58 -13.83
N TRP A 27 1.47 2.50 -14.72
CA TRP A 27 1.00 2.50 -16.12
C TRP A 27 2.07 2.08 -17.13
N ILE A 28 3.31 2.54 -16.97
CA ILE A 28 4.34 2.44 -18.02
C ILE A 28 5.13 1.15 -17.90
N SER A 29 5.54 0.76 -16.69
CA SER A 29 6.41 -0.39 -16.49
C SER A 29 5.64 -1.64 -16.08
N GLN A 30 5.70 -2.68 -16.92
CA GLN A 30 5.19 -4.01 -16.55
C GLN A 30 6.01 -4.67 -15.42
N SER A 31 7.27 -4.27 -15.24
CA SER A 31 8.13 -4.79 -14.16
C SER A 31 9.25 -3.81 -13.80
N VAL A 32 8.93 -2.77 -13.02
CA VAL A 32 9.89 -1.74 -12.58
C VAL A 32 11.14 -2.36 -11.95
N ALA A 33 10.95 -3.45 -11.21
CA ALA A 33 12.05 -4.14 -10.52
C ALA A 33 13.00 -4.92 -11.45
N LYS A 34 12.60 -5.22 -12.69
CA LYS A 34 13.41 -6.01 -13.64
C LYS A 34 13.96 -5.17 -14.80
N THR A 35 13.29 -4.07 -15.13
CA THR A 35 13.69 -3.18 -16.22
C THR A 35 14.88 -2.32 -15.80
N SER A 36 15.86 -2.13 -16.69
CA SER A 36 17.02 -1.28 -16.39
C SER A 36 16.61 0.19 -16.22
N LEU A 37 17.37 0.95 -15.41
CA LEU A 37 17.11 2.38 -15.21
C LEU A 37 17.12 3.18 -16.51
N THR A 38 18.01 2.85 -17.44
CA THR A 38 18.09 3.49 -18.76
C THR A 38 16.80 3.29 -19.56
N GLN A 39 16.29 2.06 -19.60
CA GLN A 39 15.01 1.75 -20.26
C GLN A 39 13.85 2.46 -19.57
N LEU A 40 13.81 2.48 -18.23
CA LEU A 40 12.78 3.21 -17.48
C LEU A 40 12.80 4.71 -17.79
N CYS A 41 13.98 5.32 -17.93
CA CYS A 41 14.10 6.73 -18.31
C CYS A 41 13.57 6.96 -19.74
N SER A 42 13.93 6.11 -20.71
CA SER A 42 13.43 6.21 -22.08
C SER A 42 11.91 6.03 -22.17
N CYS A 43 11.35 5.06 -21.44
CA CYS A 43 9.90 4.87 -21.39
C CYS A 43 9.18 6.05 -20.74
N LEU A 44 9.76 6.63 -19.70
CA LEU A 44 9.21 7.81 -19.04
C LEU A 44 9.21 9.02 -19.97
N GLU A 45 10.33 9.27 -20.65
CA GLU A 45 10.47 10.35 -21.62
C GLU A 45 9.44 10.22 -22.74
N ALA A 46 9.29 9.02 -23.33
CA ALA A 46 8.32 8.78 -24.39
C ALA A 46 6.86 8.99 -23.96
N SER A 47 6.55 8.79 -22.67
CA SER A 47 5.16 8.84 -22.16
C SER A 47 4.78 10.18 -21.52
N THR A 48 5.77 10.93 -21.00
CA THR A 48 5.53 12.13 -20.17
C THR A 48 6.38 13.33 -20.60
N GLU A 49 7.27 13.17 -21.58
CA GLU A 49 8.26 14.18 -22.03
C GLU A 49 9.25 14.62 -20.92
N VAL A 50 9.28 13.90 -19.79
CA VAL A 50 10.18 14.21 -18.68
C VAL A 50 11.55 13.57 -18.91
N LEU A 51 12.54 14.43 -19.10
CA LEU A 51 13.96 14.06 -19.17
C LEU A 51 14.56 13.92 -17.77
N ILE A 52 15.04 12.71 -17.44
CA ILE A 52 15.76 12.40 -16.19
C ILE A 52 16.90 11.42 -16.49
N SER A 53 18.03 11.55 -15.78
CA SER A 53 19.14 10.60 -15.88
C SER A 53 18.84 9.32 -15.10
N PRO A 54 19.46 8.17 -15.45
CA PRO A 54 19.35 6.92 -14.70
C PRO A 54 19.66 7.08 -13.20
N GLU A 55 20.73 7.80 -12.87
CA GLU A 55 21.13 8.09 -11.49
C GLU A 55 20.11 8.99 -10.79
N GLY A 56 19.60 9.99 -11.50
CA GLY A 56 18.56 10.89 -11.00
C GLY A 56 17.27 10.13 -10.67
N LEU A 57 16.88 9.18 -11.52
CA LEU A 57 15.73 8.31 -11.30
C LEU A 57 15.98 7.35 -10.12
N ASN A 58 17.17 6.75 -10.03
CA ASN A 58 17.53 5.87 -8.92
C ASN A 58 17.40 6.57 -7.56
N GLN A 59 17.84 7.82 -7.45
CA GLN A 59 17.71 8.61 -6.22
C GLN A 59 16.24 8.87 -5.82
N ARG A 60 15.29 8.76 -6.75
CA ARG A 60 13.85 8.86 -6.47
C ARG A 60 13.27 7.55 -5.93
N PHE A 61 13.93 6.41 -6.12
CA PHE A 61 13.55 5.16 -5.47
C PHE A 61 14.11 5.10 -4.05
N ASN A 62 13.36 5.66 -3.11
CA ASN A 62 13.75 5.76 -1.71
C ASN A 62 12.56 5.51 -0.77
N ALA A 63 12.79 5.54 0.54
CA ALA A 63 11.77 5.29 1.54
C ALA A 63 10.56 6.27 1.45
N ALA A 64 10.80 7.54 1.08
CA ALA A 64 9.72 8.51 0.90
C ALA A 64 8.83 8.17 -0.31
N ALA A 65 9.41 7.60 -1.37
CA ALA A 65 8.64 7.09 -2.52
C ALA A 65 7.74 5.91 -2.13
N VAL A 66 8.24 5.00 -1.31
CA VAL A 66 7.44 3.88 -0.78
C VAL A 66 6.28 4.41 0.07
N GLN A 67 6.54 5.32 1.01
CA GLN A 67 5.48 5.94 1.82
C GLN A 67 4.46 6.70 0.97
N PHE A 68 4.93 7.41 -0.07
CA PHE A 68 4.05 8.09 -1.00
C PHE A 68 3.10 7.11 -1.70
N LEU A 69 3.61 6.01 -2.26
CA LEU A 69 2.80 5.00 -2.93
C LEU A 69 1.81 4.32 -1.95
N GLN A 70 2.23 4.02 -0.72
CA GLN A 70 1.34 3.51 0.33
C GLN A 70 0.19 4.48 0.63
N LYS A 71 0.48 5.78 0.75
CA LYS A 71 -0.55 6.81 0.99
C LYS A 71 -1.49 6.99 -0.21
N VAL A 72 -0.97 6.89 -1.43
CA VAL A 72 -1.79 6.91 -2.66
C VAL A 72 -2.74 5.70 -2.69
N LEU A 73 -2.22 4.49 -2.45
CA LEU A 73 -3.03 3.27 -2.35
C LEU A 73 -4.13 3.43 -1.28
N ALA A 74 -3.77 3.86 -0.08
CA ALA A 74 -4.71 4.08 1.01
C ALA A 74 -5.82 5.07 0.64
N LYS A 75 -5.48 6.15 -0.07
CA LYS A 75 -6.45 7.15 -0.51
C LYS A 75 -7.38 6.61 -1.60
N LEU A 76 -6.85 5.90 -2.60
CA LEU A 76 -7.64 5.32 -3.68
C LEU A 76 -8.60 4.27 -3.15
N LEU A 77 -8.15 3.40 -2.24
CA LEU A 77 -8.99 2.43 -1.58
C LEU A 77 -10.11 3.13 -0.79
N ASN A 78 -9.79 4.12 0.04
CA ASN A 78 -10.80 4.88 0.81
C ASN A 78 -11.84 5.52 -0.11
N GLN A 79 -11.44 6.09 -1.25
CA GLN A 79 -12.37 6.70 -2.21
C GLN A 79 -13.30 5.67 -2.85
N LYS A 80 -12.79 4.50 -3.21
CA LYS A 80 -13.60 3.42 -3.79
C LYS A 80 -14.66 2.92 -2.79
N LEU A 81 -14.30 2.82 -1.51
CA LEU A 81 -15.16 2.27 -0.47
C LEU A 81 -16.11 3.31 0.15
N SER A 82 -15.71 4.59 0.25
CA SER A 82 -16.60 5.69 0.64
C SER A 82 -17.72 5.92 -0.37
N SER A 83 -17.54 5.46 -1.61
CA SER A 83 -18.59 5.44 -2.63
C SER A 83 -19.59 4.29 -2.41
N ALA A 84 -19.25 3.28 -1.61
CA ALA A 84 -20.21 2.29 -1.16
C ALA A 84 -21.14 2.95 -0.13
N LYS A 85 -22.45 2.74 -0.28
CA LYS A 85 -23.46 3.29 0.64
C LYS A 85 -23.11 2.91 2.08
N LEU A 86 -23.19 3.90 2.99
CA LEU A 86 -23.27 3.66 4.43
C LEU A 86 -24.35 2.60 4.66
N LEU A 87 -23.99 1.51 5.33
CA LEU A 87 -24.95 0.46 5.64
C LEU A 87 -25.91 1.01 6.69
N SER A 88 -27.09 1.46 6.24
CA SER A 88 -28.21 1.72 7.14
C SER A 88 -28.72 0.38 7.66
N SER A 89 -28.24 -0.01 8.84
CA SER A 89 -28.56 -1.27 9.47
C SER A 89 -29.18 -1.05 10.85
N PRO A 90 -30.17 -1.85 11.29
CA PRO A 90 -30.67 -1.81 12.66
C PRO A 90 -29.56 -1.98 13.71
N TYR A 91 -28.46 -2.64 13.33
CA TYR A 91 -27.29 -2.84 14.20
C TYR A 91 -26.50 -1.57 14.48
N THR A 92 -26.72 -0.46 13.76
CA THR A 92 -26.08 0.85 14.05
C THR A 92 -26.50 1.44 15.40
N SER A 93 -27.62 0.96 15.96
CA SER A 93 -28.06 1.29 17.32
C SER A 93 -27.24 0.58 18.40
N ILE A 94 -26.64 -0.58 18.07
CA ILE A 94 -25.92 -1.46 19.00
C ILE A 94 -24.41 -1.28 18.86
N PHE A 95 -23.91 -1.34 17.63
CA PHE A 95 -22.49 -1.22 17.31
C PHE A 95 -22.19 0.15 16.69
N LYS A 96 -21.16 0.82 17.22
CA LYS A 96 -20.68 2.09 16.67
C LYS A 96 -19.77 1.89 15.47
N ARG A 97 -19.02 0.77 15.44
CA ARG A 97 -18.17 0.38 14.31
C ARG A 97 -18.20 -1.14 14.12
N ILE A 98 -18.13 -1.58 12.88
CA ILE A 98 -17.94 -3.00 12.54
C ILE A 98 -16.59 -3.10 11.84
N ARG A 99 -15.58 -3.57 12.58
CA ARG A 99 -14.18 -3.60 12.15
C ARG A 99 -13.88 -4.95 11.56
N ILE A 100 -13.55 -4.97 10.28
CA ILE A 100 -13.17 -6.18 9.56
C ILE A 100 -11.68 -6.11 9.29
N LEU A 101 -10.96 -7.09 9.83
CA LEU A 101 -9.54 -7.29 9.56
C LEU A 101 -9.37 -8.44 8.58
N ASP A 102 -8.70 -8.16 7.48
CA ASP A 102 -8.38 -9.14 6.44
C ASP A 102 -6.96 -8.88 5.91
N SER A 103 -6.39 -9.86 5.21
CA SER A 103 -5.08 -9.72 4.59
C SER A 103 -5.02 -10.35 3.20
N THR A 104 -4.15 -9.79 2.37
CA THR A 104 -3.78 -10.40 1.09
C THR A 104 -2.26 -10.50 0.99
N ALA A 105 -1.76 -11.58 0.43
CA ALA A 105 -0.33 -11.82 0.29
C ALA A 105 0.01 -12.23 -1.15
N PHE A 106 1.19 -11.83 -1.61
CA PHE A 106 1.72 -12.22 -2.90
C PHE A 106 3.22 -12.44 -2.84
N GLN A 107 3.71 -13.30 -3.73
CA GLN A 107 5.13 -13.67 -3.80
C GLN A 107 5.95 -12.57 -4.47
N LEU A 108 7.20 -12.46 -4.04
CA LEU A 108 8.21 -11.60 -4.65
C LEU A 108 9.38 -12.46 -5.15
N PRO A 109 10.19 -11.95 -6.09
CA PRO A 109 11.46 -12.59 -6.44
C PRO A 109 12.37 -12.78 -5.22
N ASP A 110 13.12 -13.88 -5.19
CA ASP A 110 14.01 -14.26 -4.08
C ASP A 110 15.04 -13.21 -3.65
N PRO A 111 15.57 -12.32 -4.53
CA PRO A 111 16.44 -11.22 -4.10
C PRO A 111 15.83 -10.30 -3.03
N PHE A 112 14.50 -10.26 -2.88
CA PHE A 112 13.83 -9.45 -1.88
C PHE A 112 13.65 -10.13 -0.52
N SER A 113 14.06 -11.39 -0.36
CA SER A 113 13.84 -12.20 0.84
C SER A 113 14.44 -11.60 2.12
N PHE A 114 15.53 -10.84 2.00
CA PHE A 114 16.14 -10.13 3.13
C PHE A 114 15.21 -9.08 3.75
N VAL A 115 14.48 -8.34 2.92
CA VAL A 115 13.57 -7.27 3.37
C VAL A 115 12.14 -7.79 3.57
N TYR A 116 11.72 -8.73 2.73
CA TYR A 116 10.36 -9.28 2.69
C TYR A 116 10.40 -10.80 2.78
N PRO A 117 10.74 -11.38 3.93
CA PRO A 117 10.76 -12.83 4.10
C PRO A 117 9.35 -13.42 3.92
N GLY A 118 9.28 -14.47 3.11
CA GLY A 118 8.06 -15.25 2.87
C GLY A 118 7.77 -16.27 3.97
N ALA A 119 6.55 -16.80 3.99
CA ALA A 119 6.09 -17.75 5.01
C ALA A 119 6.72 -19.16 4.91
N GLY A 120 7.46 -19.46 3.84
CA GLY A 120 7.92 -20.82 3.51
C GLY A 120 6.81 -21.67 2.87
N GLY A 121 7.16 -22.82 2.28
CA GLY A 121 6.19 -23.74 1.66
C GLY A 121 5.70 -23.35 0.25
N CYS A 122 6.37 -22.39 -0.38
CA CYS A 122 6.06 -21.86 -1.71
C CYS A 122 7.31 -21.87 -2.60
N SER A 123 7.16 -21.65 -3.91
CA SER A 123 8.28 -21.61 -4.87
C SER A 123 9.30 -20.50 -4.60
N HIS A 124 8.87 -19.38 -4.01
CA HIS A 124 9.74 -18.26 -3.65
C HIS A 124 9.84 -18.08 -2.13
N THR A 125 11.03 -17.68 -1.70
CA THR A 125 11.41 -17.39 -0.31
C THR A 125 11.05 -15.97 0.12
N ALA A 126 10.68 -15.10 -0.81
CA ALA A 126 10.25 -13.73 -0.56
C ALA A 126 8.75 -13.56 -0.80
N GLY A 127 8.11 -12.74 0.04
CA GLY A 127 6.69 -12.42 -0.09
C GLY A 127 6.33 -11.20 0.70
N ILE A 128 5.30 -10.49 0.25
CA ILE A 128 4.75 -9.32 0.92
C ILE A 128 3.29 -9.59 1.26
N LYS A 129 2.88 -9.08 2.42
CA LYS A 129 1.50 -9.13 2.89
C LYS A 129 0.99 -7.71 3.11
N ILE A 130 -0.23 -7.46 2.66
CA ILE A 130 -0.98 -6.25 2.92
C ILE A 130 -2.09 -6.63 3.90
N GLN A 131 -1.98 -6.10 5.12
CA GLN A 131 -2.97 -6.24 6.18
C GLN A 131 -3.82 -4.99 6.22
N LEU A 132 -5.12 -5.19 6.34
CA LEU A 132 -6.07 -4.12 6.17
C LEU A 132 -7.22 -4.28 7.15
N GLU A 133 -7.49 -3.21 7.90
CA GLU A 133 -8.62 -3.13 8.81
C GLU A 133 -9.54 -2.01 8.34
N TYR A 134 -10.82 -2.34 8.10
CA TYR A 134 -11.81 -1.38 7.64
C TYR A 134 -13.04 -1.38 8.55
N ASP A 135 -13.63 -0.20 8.75
CA ASP A 135 -14.93 -0.05 9.36
C ASP A 135 -16.02 -0.14 8.30
N LEU A 136 -16.78 -1.22 8.33
CA LEU A 136 -17.86 -1.51 7.40
C LEU A 136 -18.99 -0.47 7.49
N LEU A 137 -19.24 0.12 8.67
CA LEU A 137 -20.34 1.08 8.84
C LEU A 137 -20.02 2.43 8.18
N SER A 138 -18.82 2.97 8.42
CA SER A 138 -18.39 4.24 7.83
C SER A 138 -17.78 4.09 6.43
N GLY A 139 -17.39 2.88 6.02
CA GLY A 139 -16.67 2.62 4.77
C GLY A 139 -15.22 3.12 4.80
N GLN A 140 -14.65 3.39 5.98
CA GLN A 140 -13.30 3.93 6.12
C GLN A 140 -12.28 2.86 6.50
N PHE A 141 -11.06 2.97 5.96
CA PHE A 141 -9.93 2.17 6.45
C PHE A 141 -9.39 2.75 7.76
N LEU A 142 -9.27 1.87 8.75
CA LEU A 142 -8.68 2.17 10.05
C LEU A 142 -7.17 1.96 10.00
N HIS A 143 -6.73 0.86 9.39
CA HIS A 143 -5.32 0.52 9.26
C HIS A 143 -5.03 -0.12 7.90
N ILE A 144 -3.92 0.29 7.28
CA ILE A 144 -3.35 -0.36 6.09
C ILE A 144 -1.86 -0.52 6.36
N HIS A 145 -1.41 -1.77 6.46
CA HIS A 145 -0.03 -2.11 6.76
C HIS A 145 0.52 -3.05 5.70
N THR A 146 1.69 -2.72 5.16
CA THR A 146 2.42 -3.60 4.24
C THR A 146 3.65 -4.12 4.94
N GLY A 147 3.82 -5.44 4.98
CA GLY A 147 4.92 -6.08 5.70
C GLY A 147 5.35 -7.41 5.09
N PRO A 148 6.27 -8.13 5.74
CA PRO A 148 6.73 -9.44 5.29
C PRO A 148 5.59 -10.44 5.14
N GLY A 149 5.67 -11.29 4.12
CA GLY A 149 4.69 -12.35 3.85
C GLY A 149 4.58 -13.37 4.98
N LYS A 150 5.68 -13.59 5.72
CA LYS A 150 5.72 -14.46 6.90
C LYS A 150 4.90 -13.96 8.10
N GLN A 151 4.46 -12.71 8.09
CA GLN A 151 3.73 -12.14 9.22
C GLN A 151 2.36 -12.80 9.38
N HIS A 152 2.11 -13.41 10.54
CA HIS A 152 0.83 -14.05 10.87
C HIS A 152 -0.23 -13.01 11.23
N ASP A 153 -1.47 -13.25 10.80
CA ASP A 153 -2.59 -12.33 11.01
C ASP A 153 -3.02 -12.28 12.47
N ARG A 154 -2.85 -13.39 13.21
CA ARG A 154 -2.99 -13.42 14.67
C ARG A 154 -2.13 -12.37 15.39
N THR A 155 -0.86 -12.25 15.00
CA THR A 155 0.06 -11.28 15.62
C THR A 155 -0.38 -9.85 15.29
N TYR A 156 -0.78 -9.60 14.05
CA TYR A 156 -1.24 -8.28 13.64
C TYR A 156 -2.55 -7.87 14.30
N GLY A 157 -3.52 -8.80 14.42
CA GLY A 157 -4.77 -8.56 15.12
C GLY A 157 -4.55 -8.11 16.56
N SER A 158 -3.47 -8.55 17.22
CA SER A 158 -3.11 -8.12 18.58
C SER A 158 -2.68 -6.65 18.64
N LEU A 159 -2.01 -6.13 17.60
CA LEU A 159 -1.63 -4.71 17.52
C LEU A 159 -2.86 -3.81 17.40
N CYS A 160 -3.86 -4.24 16.62
CA CYS A 160 -5.09 -3.50 16.41
C CYS A 160 -6.01 -3.45 17.65
N VAL A 161 -5.84 -4.36 18.63
CA VAL A 161 -6.65 -4.38 19.88
C VAL A 161 -6.58 -3.05 20.63
N SER A 162 -5.42 -2.39 20.62
CA SER A 162 -5.21 -1.10 21.29
C SER A 162 -6.14 0.02 20.80
N THR A 163 -6.70 -0.12 19.60
CA THR A 163 -7.57 0.88 18.97
C THR A 163 -9.06 0.53 19.04
N VAL A 164 -9.40 -0.59 19.69
CA VAL A 164 -10.78 -1.05 19.90
C VAL A 164 -11.41 -0.27 21.03
N THR A 165 -12.63 0.22 20.80
CA THR A 165 -13.41 0.97 21.79
C THR A 165 -14.71 0.24 22.13
N ALA A 166 -15.41 0.71 23.18
CA ALA A 166 -16.73 0.20 23.51
C ALA A 166 -17.67 0.24 22.28
N ASN A 167 -18.51 -0.79 22.15
CA ASN A 167 -19.46 -0.97 21.04
C ASN A 167 -18.83 -1.19 19.66
N ASP A 168 -17.55 -1.54 19.58
CA ASP A 168 -16.95 -2.07 18.35
C ASP A 168 -17.24 -3.58 18.23
N LEU A 169 -17.73 -4.01 17.06
CA LEU A 169 -17.74 -5.42 16.67
C LEU A 169 -16.48 -5.70 15.83
N CYS A 170 -15.62 -6.60 16.30
CA CYS A 170 -14.42 -7.02 15.57
C CYS A 170 -14.64 -8.37 14.89
N ILE A 171 -14.52 -8.40 13.56
CA ILE A 171 -14.51 -9.62 12.75
C ILE A 171 -13.11 -9.71 12.14
N ARG A 172 -12.40 -10.80 12.42
CA ARG A 172 -11.00 -10.93 12.02
C ARG A 172 -10.78 -12.30 11.43
N ASP A 173 -10.28 -12.35 10.20
CA ASP A 173 -9.63 -13.57 9.72
C ASP A 173 -8.26 -13.67 10.40
N LEU A 174 -8.01 -14.79 11.06
CA LEU A 174 -6.74 -15.04 11.75
C LEU A 174 -5.79 -15.88 10.90
N GLY A 175 -6.26 -16.38 9.75
CA GLY A 175 -5.58 -17.43 8.99
C GLY A 175 -5.57 -18.75 9.75
N TYR A 176 -5.50 -19.87 9.02
CA TYR A 176 -5.21 -21.20 9.57
C TYR A 176 -3.71 -21.50 9.46
#